data_AF-A0A3B0C2K2-F1
#
_entry.id   AF-A0A3B0C2K2-F1
#
_cell.length_a   1.000
_cell.length_b   1.000
_cell.length_c   1.000
_cell.angle_alpha   90.00
_cell.angle_beta   90.00
_cell.angle_gamma   90.00
#
_symmetry.space_group_name_H-M   'P 1'
#
loop_
_entity.id
_entity.type
_entity.pdbx_description
1 polymer ?
#
loop_
_entity_poly.entity_id
_entity_poly.type
_entity_poly.pdbx_seq_one_letter_code
_entity_poly.pdbx_strand_id
1 'polypeptide(L)'
;MNSMNHTYFMVMCCSLLLGFSIFFSIFLLIEKKNRKYSFTKYLLAAILLAFSLRIGKSVIYILFPEYGGTLTAIGIVGMLAIGPLFWFYIYALLIKKKMNYWHLTPMLMLILVLPWLAHNGTQNIKHQIISFIYKTSLVHMLVYFIMGIGVFYQNDLPSTKKQNKKVKWVIIFVSAMFLIWIGFVVQAFLGNKTIYIFVTFSEVLILFAIALVAMTSYHLIIRSPNNSLENELWLENLAKKAVMVLKRDRLYVNSNLSISVLANTIGTNSHTLSLALNNYENQSFPKLLNQLRIEYSLILLKDFKNRNLSIEAIAFESGFNSLSVFYRNFKNYKGITPAEYRKIHEQR
;
A
#
# COMPACT_ATOMS: atom_id res chain seq x y z
N MET A 1 -37.94 -1.17 -29.55
CA MET A 1 -36.70 -0.42 -29.91
C MET A 1 -35.88 0.02 -28.69
N ASN A 2 -36.47 0.51 -27.60
CA ASN A 2 -35.70 1.02 -26.44
C ASN A 2 -34.84 -0.02 -25.69
N SER A 3 -35.29 -1.27 -25.51
CA SER A 3 -34.55 -2.28 -24.73
C SER A 3 -33.24 -2.75 -25.39
N MET A 4 -33.17 -2.76 -26.72
CA MET A 4 -31.96 -3.11 -27.47
C MET A 4 -30.88 -2.05 -27.26
N ASN A 5 -31.24 -0.76 -27.33
CA ASN A 5 -30.30 0.34 -27.12
C ASN A 5 -29.68 0.33 -25.72
N HIS A 6 -30.48 0.02 -24.69
CA HIS A 6 -29.95 -0.11 -23.32
C HIS A 6 -28.96 -1.27 -23.17
N THR A 7 -29.22 -2.39 -23.84
CA THR A 7 -28.31 -3.55 -23.79
C THR A 7 -26.97 -3.24 -24.43
N TYR A 8 -26.97 -2.65 -25.63
CA TYR A 8 -25.73 -2.25 -26.30
C TYR A 8 -24.95 -1.19 -25.53
N PHE A 9 -25.65 -0.23 -24.91
CA PHE A 9 -25.02 0.76 -24.05
C PHE A 9 -24.32 0.13 -22.84
N MET A 10 -25.01 -0.76 -22.10
CA MET A 10 -24.42 -1.47 -20.96
C MET A 10 -23.20 -2.29 -21.36
N VAL A 11 -23.26 -2.94 -22.52
CA VAL A 11 -22.17 -3.74 -23.05
C VAL A 11 -20.97 -2.87 -23.44
N MET A 12 -21.20 -1.73 -24.09
CA MET A 12 -20.15 -0.76 -24.42
C MET A 12 -19.44 -0.27 -23.15
N CYS A 13 -20.20 0.06 -22.11
CA CYS A 13 -19.64 0.42 -20.81
C CYS A 13 -18.84 -0.73 -20.18
N CYS A 14 -19.35 -1.97 -20.24
CA CYS A 14 -18.63 -3.14 -19.75
C CYS A 14 -17.26 -3.30 -20.42
N SER A 15 -17.22 -3.16 -21.75
CA SER A 15 -15.98 -3.29 -22.53
C SER A 15 -14.94 -2.23 -22.14
N LEU A 16 -15.34 -0.97 -21.97
CA LEU A 16 -14.43 0.11 -21.55
C LEU A 16 -13.86 -0.12 -20.15
N LEU A 17 -14.72 -0.48 -19.19
CA LEU A 17 -14.34 -0.70 -17.80
C LEU A 17 -13.50 -1.98 -17.62
N LEU A 18 -13.75 -3.01 -18.43
CA LEU A 18 -12.86 -4.17 -18.52
C LEU A 18 -11.50 -3.81 -19.10
N GLY A 19 -11.46 -2.99 -20.15
CA GLY A 19 -10.21 -2.47 -20.72
C GLY A 19 -9.37 -1.73 -19.67
N PHE A 20 -10.01 -0.90 -18.83
CA PHE A 20 -9.33 -0.24 -17.72
C PHE A 20 -8.76 -1.24 -16.70
N SER A 21 -9.51 -2.28 -16.34
CA SER A 21 -9.07 -3.30 -15.38
C SER A 21 -7.87 -4.09 -15.89
N ILE A 22 -7.85 -4.42 -17.19
CA ILE A 22 -6.73 -5.06 -17.87
C ILE A 22 -5.53 -4.13 -17.91
N PHE A 23 -5.71 -2.87 -18.32
CA PHE A 23 -4.66 -1.87 -18.34
C PHE A 23 -4.03 -1.70 -16.95
N PHE A 24 -4.85 -1.57 -15.90
CA PHE A 24 -4.34 -1.44 -14.53
C PHE A 24 -3.57 -2.67 -14.08
N SER A 25 -4.05 -3.87 -14.43
CA SER A 25 -3.30 -5.10 -14.15
C SER A 25 -1.93 -5.12 -14.84
N ILE A 26 -1.87 -4.75 -16.13
CA ILE A 26 -0.61 -4.65 -16.88
C ILE A 26 0.32 -3.60 -16.25
N PHE A 27 -0.20 -2.43 -15.87
CA PHE A 27 0.54 -1.42 -15.13
C PHE A 27 1.14 -2.00 -13.84
N LEU A 28 0.36 -2.77 -13.08
CA LEU A 28 0.84 -3.47 -11.89
C LEU A 28 1.85 -4.57 -12.20
N LEU A 29 1.92 -5.11 -13.41
CA LEU A 29 2.97 -6.06 -13.80
C LEU A 29 4.28 -5.33 -14.18
N ILE A 30 4.18 -4.20 -14.88
CA ILE A 30 5.34 -3.47 -15.44
C ILE A 30 6.05 -2.58 -14.41
N GLU A 31 5.33 -1.96 -13.47
CA GLU A 31 5.89 -0.96 -12.55
C GLU A 31 7.04 -1.54 -11.69
N LYS A 32 8.30 -1.16 -11.98
CA LYS A 32 9.53 -1.75 -11.38
C LYS A 32 9.98 -1.11 -10.06
N LYS A 33 9.28 -0.07 -9.59
CA LYS A 33 9.78 0.87 -8.56
C LYS A 33 9.94 0.27 -7.15
N ASN A 34 9.54 -0.98 -6.90
CA ASN A 34 9.64 -1.63 -5.57
C ASN A 34 9.83 -3.17 -5.63
N ARG A 35 11.06 -3.66 -5.86
CA ARG A 35 11.37 -5.11 -5.97
C ARG A 35 11.03 -5.96 -4.72
N LYS A 36 11.09 -5.40 -3.51
CA LYS A 36 10.89 -6.16 -2.24
C LYS A 36 9.42 -6.54 -1.97
N TYR A 37 8.46 -5.89 -2.64
CA TYR A 37 7.02 -6.04 -2.41
C TYR A 37 6.26 -6.37 -3.70
N SER A 38 6.99 -6.91 -4.67
CA SER A 38 6.52 -7.27 -6.02
C SER A 38 5.39 -8.30 -5.97
N PHE A 39 5.42 -9.22 -5.01
CA PHE A 39 4.58 -10.42 -5.06
C PHE A 39 3.09 -10.15 -4.81
N THR A 40 2.72 -9.40 -3.77
CA THR A 40 1.31 -9.05 -3.48
C THR A 40 0.69 -8.19 -4.59
N LYS A 41 1.51 -7.32 -5.21
CA LYS A 41 1.14 -6.51 -6.37
C LYS A 41 0.81 -7.40 -7.58
N TYR A 42 1.65 -8.40 -7.85
CA TYR A 42 1.41 -9.37 -8.92
C TYR A 42 0.20 -10.27 -8.66
N LEU A 43 -0.06 -10.63 -7.39
CA LEU A 43 -1.27 -11.36 -7.02
C LEU A 43 -2.54 -10.52 -7.28
N LEU A 44 -2.54 -9.25 -6.91
CA LEU A 44 -3.67 -8.36 -7.21
C LEU A 44 -3.89 -8.22 -8.73
N ALA A 45 -2.80 -8.05 -9.49
CA ALA A 45 -2.83 -8.01 -10.95
C ALA A 45 -3.42 -9.31 -11.54
N ALA A 46 -3.01 -10.46 -11.02
CA ALA A 46 -3.51 -11.77 -11.45
C ALA A 46 -5.00 -11.95 -11.11
N ILE A 47 -5.46 -11.50 -9.93
CA ILE A 47 -6.89 -11.52 -9.57
C ILE A 47 -7.70 -10.68 -10.56
N LEU A 48 -7.25 -9.44 -10.83
CA LEU A 48 -7.93 -8.56 -11.77
C LEU A 48 -8.01 -9.19 -13.18
N LEU A 49 -6.94 -9.82 -13.65
CA LEU A 49 -6.94 -10.53 -14.93
C LEU A 49 -7.89 -11.73 -14.92
N ALA A 50 -7.91 -12.51 -13.85
CA ALA A 50 -8.79 -13.67 -13.73
C ALA A 50 -10.28 -13.25 -13.80
N PHE A 51 -10.64 -12.15 -13.14
CA PHE A 51 -11.96 -11.55 -13.28
C PHE A 51 -12.21 -11.00 -14.69
N SER A 52 -11.22 -10.31 -15.29
CA SER A 52 -11.34 -9.80 -16.66
C SER A 52 -11.58 -10.93 -17.67
N LEU A 53 -10.94 -12.09 -17.52
CA LEU A 53 -11.19 -13.27 -18.35
C LEU A 53 -12.62 -13.80 -18.15
N ARG A 54 -13.06 -13.94 -16.89
CA ARG A 54 -14.40 -14.45 -16.56
C ARG A 54 -15.51 -13.55 -17.09
N ILE A 55 -15.39 -12.25 -16.89
CA ILE A 55 -16.42 -11.26 -17.24
C ILE A 55 -16.31 -10.86 -18.72
N GLY A 56 -15.08 -10.77 -19.26
CA GLY A 56 -14.86 -10.58 -20.69
C GLY A 56 -15.54 -11.66 -21.53
N LYS A 57 -15.49 -12.92 -21.07
CA LYS A 57 -16.30 -13.99 -21.66
C LYS A 57 -17.80 -13.69 -21.61
N SER A 58 -18.33 -13.20 -20.49
CA SER A 58 -19.75 -12.82 -20.39
C SER A 58 -20.12 -11.72 -21.39
N VAL A 59 -19.26 -10.71 -21.55
CA VAL A 59 -19.45 -9.63 -22.52
C VAL A 59 -19.45 -10.13 -23.95
N ILE A 60 -18.49 -10.99 -24.31
CA ILE A 60 -18.43 -11.58 -25.66
C ILE A 60 -19.66 -12.45 -25.91
N TYR A 61 -20.11 -13.23 -24.93
CA TYR A 61 -21.34 -14.03 -25.06
C TYR A 61 -22.59 -13.17 -25.31
N ILE A 62 -22.67 -11.97 -24.73
CA ILE A 62 -23.78 -11.04 -24.96
C ILE A 62 -23.74 -10.46 -26.37
N LEU A 63 -22.55 -10.11 -26.88
CA LEU A 63 -22.36 -9.51 -28.21
C LEU A 63 -22.42 -10.53 -29.35
N PHE A 64 -21.76 -11.67 -29.15
CA PHE A 64 -21.56 -12.71 -30.15
C PHE A 64 -21.92 -14.08 -29.53
N PRO A 65 -23.22 -14.39 -29.42
CA PRO A 65 -23.68 -15.64 -28.79
C PRO A 65 -23.11 -16.91 -29.44
N GLU A 66 -22.79 -16.83 -30.75
CA GLU A 66 -22.21 -17.92 -31.54
C GLU A 66 -20.85 -18.43 -31.02
N TYR A 67 -20.05 -17.57 -30.37
CA TYR A 67 -18.77 -17.96 -29.76
C TYR A 67 -18.90 -18.36 -28.28
N GLY A 68 -20.12 -18.42 -27.74
CA GLY A 68 -20.36 -18.71 -26.33
C GLY A 68 -19.75 -20.03 -25.86
N GLY A 69 -19.82 -21.07 -26.69
CA GLY A 69 -19.33 -22.42 -26.36
C GLY A 69 -17.82 -22.48 -26.15
N THR A 70 -17.03 -22.03 -27.14
CA THR A 70 -15.57 -22.05 -27.11
C THR A 70 -14.99 -21.17 -26.01
N LEU A 71 -15.61 -20.02 -25.76
CA LEU A 71 -15.16 -19.09 -24.72
C LEU A 71 -15.55 -19.55 -23.31
N THR A 72 -16.53 -20.44 -23.15
CA THR A 72 -16.97 -20.93 -21.83
C THR A 72 -15.84 -21.55 -21.03
N ALA A 73 -14.91 -22.23 -21.69
CA ALA A 73 -13.70 -22.75 -21.09
C ALA A 73 -12.85 -21.66 -20.42
N ILE A 74 -12.57 -20.57 -21.13
CA ILE A 74 -11.75 -19.45 -20.64
C ILE A 74 -12.39 -18.81 -19.40
N GLY A 75 -13.72 -18.67 -19.40
CA GLY A 75 -14.44 -18.15 -18.25
C GLY A 75 -14.31 -19.03 -17.00
N ILE A 76 -14.38 -20.35 -17.15
CA ILE A 76 -14.24 -21.32 -16.05
C ILE A 76 -12.80 -21.31 -15.51
N VAL A 77 -11.80 -21.22 -16.38
CA VAL A 77 -10.38 -21.12 -15.96
C VAL A 77 -10.16 -19.89 -15.08
N GLY A 78 -10.67 -18.72 -15.51
CA GLY A 78 -10.61 -17.50 -14.69
C GLY A 78 -11.29 -17.68 -13.34
N MET A 79 -12.45 -18.34 -13.31
CA MET A 79 -13.20 -18.61 -12.08
C MET A 79 -12.43 -19.47 -11.06
N LEU A 80 -11.75 -20.52 -11.53
CA LEU A 80 -10.94 -21.39 -10.69
C LEU A 80 -9.66 -20.73 -10.18
N ALA A 81 -9.15 -19.74 -10.91
CA ALA A 81 -8.01 -18.95 -10.48
C ALA A 81 -8.38 -17.98 -9.33
N ILE A 82 -9.57 -17.36 -9.40
CA ILE A 82 -9.98 -16.28 -8.47
C ILE A 82 -9.88 -16.72 -7.01
N GLY A 83 -10.41 -17.89 -6.63
CA GLY A 83 -10.40 -18.38 -5.25
C GLY A 83 -8.98 -18.51 -4.66
N PRO A 84 -8.12 -19.38 -5.22
CA PRO A 84 -6.74 -19.55 -4.78
C PRO A 84 -5.94 -18.25 -4.81
N LEU A 85 -6.09 -17.42 -5.86
CA LEU A 85 -5.39 -16.13 -5.95
C LEU A 85 -5.84 -15.16 -4.86
N PHE A 86 -7.14 -15.11 -4.54
CA PHE A 86 -7.66 -14.34 -3.42
C PHE A 86 -7.05 -14.80 -2.09
N TRP A 87 -7.06 -16.10 -1.83
CA TRP A 87 -6.48 -16.65 -0.60
C TRP A 87 -4.99 -16.33 -0.51
N PHE A 88 -4.26 -16.52 -1.61
CA PHE A 88 -2.87 -16.16 -1.74
C PHE A 88 -2.60 -14.68 -1.49
N TYR A 89 -3.47 -13.80 -1.98
CA TYR A 89 -3.36 -12.37 -1.77
C TYR A 89 -3.52 -12.00 -0.30
N ILE A 90 -4.56 -12.52 0.39
CA ILE A 90 -4.76 -12.29 1.82
C ILE A 90 -3.62 -12.91 2.64
N TYR A 91 -3.21 -14.12 2.29
CA TYR A 91 -2.09 -14.81 2.94
C TYR A 91 -0.80 -14.02 2.80
N ALA A 92 -0.42 -13.60 1.58
CA ALA A 92 0.80 -12.81 1.35
C ALA A 92 0.75 -11.41 1.99
N LEU A 93 -0.46 -10.83 2.14
CA LEU A 93 -0.64 -9.57 2.84
C LEU A 93 -0.36 -9.68 4.34
N LEU A 94 -0.71 -10.80 4.96
CA LEU A 94 -0.73 -10.96 6.41
C LEU A 94 0.43 -11.84 6.94
N ILE A 95 0.75 -12.91 6.22
CA ILE A 95 1.70 -13.95 6.60
C ILE A 95 2.87 -13.96 5.60
N LYS A 96 4.10 -13.79 6.09
CA LYS A 96 5.34 -13.84 5.29
C LYS A 96 5.93 -15.24 5.16
N LYS A 97 5.10 -16.28 5.01
CA LYS A 97 5.57 -17.68 4.83
C LYS A 97 5.56 -18.08 3.36
N LYS A 98 6.38 -19.09 3.01
CA LYS A 98 6.34 -19.70 1.67
C LYS A 98 4.95 -20.28 1.44
N MET A 99 4.40 -20.00 0.27
CA MET A 99 3.07 -20.45 -0.11
C MET A 99 3.15 -21.75 -0.89
N ASN A 100 2.15 -22.58 -0.70
CA ASN A 100 2.01 -23.82 -1.44
C ASN A 100 1.22 -23.54 -2.74
N TYR A 101 1.83 -23.76 -3.90
CA TYR A 101 1.19 -23.52 -5.20
C TYR A 101 0.28 -24.68 -5.68
N TRP A 102 0.22 -25.79 -4.93
CA TRP A 102 -0.67 -26.92 -5.23
C TRP A 102 -2.16 -26.52 -5.29
N HIS A 103 -2.55 -25.38 -4.70
CA HIS A 103 -3.91 -24.84 -4.79
C HIS A 103 -4.33 -24.38 -6.21
N LEU A 104 -3.37 -24.21 -7.15
CA LEU A 104 -3.66 -23.87 -8.54
C LEU A 104 -3.83 -25.09 -9.46
N THR A 105 -3.60 -26.32 -8.97
CA THR A 105 -3.70 -27.52 -9.80
C THR A 105 -5.09 -27.78 -10.39
N PRO A 106 -6.22 -27.47 -9.72
CA PRO A 106 -7.54 -27.67 -10.34
C PRO A 106 -7.73 -26.82 -11.60
N MET A 107 -7.18 -25.60 -11.61
CA MET A 107 -7.18 -24.72 -12.78
C MET A 107 -6.35 -25.32 -13.91
N LEU A 108 -5.14 -25.80 -13.62
CA LEU A 108 -4.23 -26.39 -14.61
C LEU A 108 -4.81 -27.66 -15.24
N MET A 109 -5.42 -28.53 -14.43
CA MET A 109 -6.08 -29.75 -14.92
C MET A 109 -7.24 -29.43 -15.87
N LEU A 110 -8.06 -28.42 -15.55
CA LEU A 110 -9.19 -28.05 -16.40
C LEU A 110 -8.77 -27.36 -17.70
N ILE A 111 -7.66 -26.62 -17.71
CA ILE A 111 -7.09 -26.10 -18.97
C ILE A 111 -6.80 -27.24 -19.96
N LEU A 112 -6.37 -28.41 -19.48
CA LEU A 112 -6.08 -29.58 -20.32
C LEU A 112 -7.36 -30.32 -20.75
N VAL A 113 -8.37 -30.38 -19.87
CA VAL A 113 -9.60 -31.16 -20.11
C VAL A 113 -10.63 -30.40 -20.96
N LEU A 114 -10.66 -29.06 -20.86
CA LEU A 114 -11.68 -28.24 -21.54
C LEU A 114 -11.64 -28.31 -23.08
N PRO A 115 -10.47 -28.31 -23.76
CA PRO A 115 -10.40 -28.52 -25.21
C PRO A 115 -10.94 -29.89 -25.65
N TRP A 116 -10.65 -30.94 -24.87
CA TRP A 116 -11.18 -32.29 -25.13
C TRP A 116 -12.71 -32.34 -24.99
N LEU A 117 -13.25 -31.72 -23.94
CA LEU A 117 -14.71 -31.59 -23.74
C LEU A 117 -15.38 -30.76 -24.83
N ALA A 118 -14.69 -29.78 -25.40
CA ALA A 118 -15.22 -28.97 -26.49
C ALA A 118 -15.43 -29.80 -27.77
N HIS A 119 -14.52 -30.74 -28.06
CA HIS A 119 -14.58 -31.57 -29.27
C HIS A 119 -15.48 -32.80 -29.09
N ASN A 120 -15.46 -33.45 -27.93
CA ASN A 120 -16.07 -34.77 -27.73
C ASN A 120 -17.42 -34.74 -26.97
N GLY A 121 -18.35 -35.62 -27.34
CA GLY A 121 -19.65 -35.80 -26.66
C GLY A 121 -20.83 -35.09 -27.31
N THR A 122 -22.06 -35.47 -26.92
CA THR A 122 -23.29 -34.84 -27.41
C THR A 122 -23.52 -33.48 -26.74
N GLN A 123 -24.25 -32.57 -27.40
CA GLN A 123 -24.49 -31.21 -26.88
C GLN A 123 -25.16 -31.19 -25.50
N ASN A 124 -26.12 -32.09 -25.24
CA ASN A 124 -26.77 -32.19 -23.94
C ASN A 124 -25.81 -32.61 -22.82
N ILE A 125 -24.94 -33.61 -23.09
CA ILE A 125 -23.94 -34.08 -22.13
C ILE A 125 -22.91 -32.98 -21.85
N LYS A 126 -22.44 -32.27 -22.89
CA LYS A 126 -21.54 -31.12 -22.75
C LYS A 126 -22.14 -30.04 -21.84
N HIS A 127 -23.39 -29.67 -22.06
CA HIS A 127 -24.08 -28.65 -21.26
C HIS A 127 -24.19 -29.06 -19.78
N GLN A 128 -24.55 -30.32 -19.49
CA GLN A 128 -24.65 -30.82 -18.12
C GLN A 128 -23.28 -30.81 -17.40
N ILE A 129 -22.23 -31.31 -18.07
CA ILE A 129 -20.86 -31.32 -17.51
C ILE A 129 -20.38 -29.90 -17.23
N ILE A 130 -20.55 -28.98 -18.18
CA ILE A 130 -20.15 -27.58 -18.04
C ILE A 130 -20.93 -26.91 -16.89
N SER A 131 -22.24 -27.14 -16.79
CA SER A 131 -23.07 -26.62 -15.70
C SER A 131 -22.61 -27.14 -14.35
N PHE A 132 -22.29 -28.43 -14.26
CA PHE A 132 -21.73 -29.05 -13.07
C PHE A 132 -20.40 -28.40 -12.67
N ILE A 133 -19.43 -28.33 -13.59
CA ILE A 133 -18.12 -27.70 -13.37
C ILE A 133 -18.27 -26.25 -12.91
N TYR A 134 -19.20 -25.50 -13.51
CA TYR A 134 -19.45 -24.11 -13.13
C TYR A 134 -19.95 -24.01 -11.67
N LYS A 135 -20.93 -24.83 -11.28
CA LYS A 135 -21.47 -24.84 -9.92
C LYS A 135 -20.45 -25.31 -8.89
N THR A 136 -19.63 -26.32 -9.22
CA THR A 136 -18.55 -26.74 -8.33
C THR A 136 -17.46 -25.68 -8.20
N SER A 137 -17.20 -24.90 -9.26
CA SER A 137 -16.26 -23.77 -9.22
C SER A 137 -16.73 -22.64 -8.29
N LEU A 138 -18.04 -22.42 -8.16
CA LEU A 138 -18.61 -21.48 -7.17
C LEU A 138 -18.34 -21.91 -5.74
N VAL A 139 -18.55 -23.20 -5.45
CA VAL A 139 -18.28 -23.77 -4.12
C VAL A 139 -16.79 -23.70 -3.82
N HIS A 140 -15.94 -24.09 -4.78
CA HIS A 140 -14.49 -23.98 -4.67
C HIS A 140 -14.05 -22.55 -4.33
N MET A 141 -14.56 -21.54 -5.05
CA MET A 141 -14.27 -20.14 -4.77
C MET A 141 -14.70 -19.71 -3.36
N LEU A 142 -15.88 -20.15 -2.91
CA LEU A 142 -16.39 -19.85 -1.57
C LEU A 142 -15.48 -20.43 -0.47
N VAL A 143 -14.98 -21.66 -0.65
CA VAL A 143 -14.05 -22.29 0.30
C VAL A 143 -12.80 -21.44 0.48
N TYR A 144 -12.19 -20.95 -0.61
CA TYR A 144 -11.02 -20.07 -0.50
C TYR A 144 -11.34 -18.70 0.10
N PHE A 145 -12.55 -18.17 -0.09
CA PHE A 145 -12.99 -16.94 0.56
C PHE A 145 -13.06 -17.13 2.08
N ILE A 146 -13.67 -18.22 2.53
CA ILE A 146 -13.74 -18.59 3.96
C ILE A 146 -12.33 -18.79 4.52
N MET A 147 -11.44 -19.51 3.82
CA MET A 147 -10.05 -19.68 4.24
C MET A 147 -9.31 -18.34 4.35
N GLY A 148 -9.53 -17.41 3.42
CA GLY A 148 -8.91 -16.09 3.46
C GLY A 148 -9.40 -15.26 4.64
N ILE A 149 -10.71 -15.29 4.90
CA ILE A 149 -11.31 -14.64 6.08
C ILE A 149 -10.77 -15.26 7.37
N GLY A 150 -10.64 -16.59 7.46
CA GLY A 150 -10.04 -17.26 8.61
C GLY A 150 -8.61 -16.82 8.88
N VAL A 151 -7.79 -16.67 7.82
CA VAL A 151 -6.44 -16.12 7.94
C VAL A 151 -6.45 -14.68 8.44
N PHE A 152 -7.41 -13.86 7.97
CA PHE A 152 -7.57 -12.48 8.41
C PHE A 152 -7.92 -12.38 9.90
N TYR A 153 -8.90 -13.14 10.39
CA TYR A 153 -9.28 -13.13 11.81
C TYR A 153 -8.17 -13.67 12.73
N GLN A 154 -7.47 -14.73 12.34
CA GLN A 154 -6.41 -15.32 13.17
C GLN A 154 -5.17 -14.43 13.28
N ASN A 155 -4.96 -13.53 12.33
CA ASN A 155 -3.79 -12.66 12.26
C ASN A 155 -4.18 -11.19 12.33
N ASP A 156 -5.37 -10.89 12.87
CA ASP A 156 -5.86 -9.53 12.98
C ASP A 156 -4.92 -8.71 13.87
N LEU A 157 -4.58 -7.50 13.42
CA LEU A 157 -3.44 -6.73 13.93
C LEU A 157 -3.91 -5.63 14.90
N PRO A 158 -3.51 -5.61 16.19
CA PRO A 158 -3.87 -4.53 17.10
C PRO A 158 -3.15 -3.19 16.84
N SER A 159 -3.95 -2.11 16.92
CA SER A 159 -3.66 -0.76 17.49
C SER A 159 -2.62 0.21 16.87
N THR A 160 -2.62 0.46 15.55
CA THR A 160 -2.05 1.73 15.03
C THR A 160 -2.90 2.37 13.91
N LYS A 161 -2.87 3.72 13.80
CA LYS A 161 -3.60 4.50 12.76
C LYS A 161 -3.29 4.04 11.31
N LYS A 162 -2.07 3.52 11.07
CA LYS A 162 -1.60 3.04 9.75
C LYS A 162 -2.11 1.62 9.46
N GLN A 163 -2.22 0.77 10.49
CA GLN A 163 -2.89 -0.55 10.42
C GLN A 163 -4.40 -0.42 10.14
N ASN A 164 -5.07 0.60 10.68
CA ASN A 164 -6.51 0.82 10.41
C ASN A 164 -6.82 0.99 8.92
N LYS A 165 -5.92 1.61 8.13
CA LYS A 165 -6.13 1.75 6.69
C LYS A 165 -5.98 0.42 5.94
N LYS A 166 -5.06 -0.45 6.37
CA LYS A 166 -4.85 -1.78 5.78
C LYS A 166 -6.02 -2.72 6.08
N VAL A 167 -6.50 -2.72 7.33
CA VAL A 167 -7.71 -3.45 7.74
C VAL A 167 -8.91 -2.98 6.94
N LYS A 168 -9.12 -1.66 6.82
CA LYS A 168 -10.18 -1.09 6.00
C LYS A 168 -10.09 -1.54 4.53
N TRP A 169 -8.89 -1.56 3.95
CA TRP A 169 -8.68 -2.08 2.60
C TRP A 169 -9.07 -3.55 2.47
N VAL A 170 -8.63 -4.41 3.40
CA VAL A 170 -8.98 -5.84 3.37
C VAL A 170 -10.48 -6.03 3.48
N ILE A 171 -11.17 -5.32 4.38
CA ILE A 171 -12.63 -5.40 4.52
C ILE A 171 -13.32 -4.98 3.21
N ILE A 172 -12.95 -3.83 2.63
CA ILE A 172 -13.52 -3.37 1.35
C ILE A 172 -13.30 -4.42 0.25
N PHE A 173 -12.09 -4.95 0.16
CA PHE A 173 -11.72 -5.93 -0.85
C PHE A 173 -12.51 -7.23 -0.68
N VAL A 174 -12.55 -7.81 0.52
CA VAL A 174 -13.29 -9.05 0.84
C VAL A 174 -14.78 -8.87 0.56
N SER A 175 -15.38 -7.77 1.01
CA SER A 175 -16.80 -7.48 0.77
C SER A 175 -17.11 -7.38 -0.72
N ALA A 176 -16.25 -6.72 -1.49
CA ALA A 176 -16.44 -6.58 -2.92
C ALA A 176 -16.29 -7.93 -3.66
N MET A 177 -15.34 -8.78 -3.24
CA MET A 177 -15.19 -10.14 -3.76
C MET A 177 -16.43 -11.00 -3.48
N PHE A 178 -16.98 -10.91 -2.26
CA PHE A 178 -18.18 -11.65 -1.88
C PHE A 178 -19.42 -11.18 -2.68
N LEU A 179 -19.58 -9.88 -2.91
CA LEU A 179 -20.66 -9.35 -3.75
C LEU A 179 -20.59 -9.85 -5.19
N ILE A 180 -19.39 -9.91 -5.78
CA ILE A 180 -19.20 -10.49 -7.12
C ILE A 180 -19.55 -11.99 -7.11
N TRP A 181 -19.14 -12.73 -6.07
CA TRP A 181 -19.49 -14.14 -5.93
C TRP A 181 -21.01 -14.36 -5.86
N ILE A 182 -21.74 -13.53 -5.11
CA ILE A 182 -23.22 -13.56 -5.09
C ILE A 182 -23.77 -13.35 -6.50
N GLY A 183 -23.24 -12.38 -7.24
CA GLY A 183 -23.60 -12.15 -8.65
C GLY A 183 -23.48 -13.41 -9.50
N PHE A 184 -22.34 -14.10 -9.41
CA PHE A 184 -22.14 -15.36 -10.14
C PHE A 184 -23.08 -16.48 -9.72
N VAL A 185 -23.46 -16.56 -8.44
CA VAL A 185 -24.49 -17.49 -7.94
C VAL A 185 -25.84 -17.15 -8.54
N VAL A 186 -26.25 -15.88 -8.50
CA VAL A 186 -27.51 -15.41 -9.08
C VAL A 186 -27.59 -15.75 -10.58
N GLN A 187 -26.50 -15.53 -11.33
CA GLN A 187 -26.41 -15.94 -12.75
C GLN A 187 -26.56 -17.46 -12.93
N ALA A 188 -25.99 -18.26 -12.03
CA ALA A 188 -25.99 -19.73 -12.11
C ALA A 188 -27.39 -20.34 -11.98
N PHE A 189 -28.24 -19.75 -11.13
CA PHE A 189 -29.51 -20.34 -10.72
C PHE A 189 -30.73 -19.71 -11.40
N LEU A 190 -30.69 -18.41 -11.70
CA LEU A 190 -31.85 -17.73 -12.29
C LEU A 190 -31.91 -17.81 -13.82
N GLY A 191 -30.79 -18.07 -14.50
CA GLY A 191 -30.73 -18.43 -15.93
C GLY A 191 -31.30 -17.41 -16.94
N ASN A 192 -31.79 -16.24 -16.48
CA ASN A 192 -32.43 -15.25 -17.32
C ASN A 192 -31.39 -14.31 -17.97
N LYS A 193 -31.47 -14.14 -19.30
CA LYS A 193 -30.56 -13.27 -20.07
C LYS A 193 -30.51 -11.83 -19.56
N THR A 194 -31.64 -11.27 -19.15
CA THR A 194 -31.70 -9.91 -18.60
C THR A 194 -30.92 -9.83 -17.28
N ILE A 195 -31.14 -10.78 -16.37
CA ILE A 195 -30.41 -10.88 -15.10
C ILE A 195 -28.91 -11.03 -15.38
N TYR A 196 -28.54 -11.87 -16.35
CA TYR A 196 -27.14 -12.08 -16.72
C TYR A 196 -26.44 -10.77 -17.13
N ILE A 197 -27.08 -9.94 -17.97
CA ILE A 197 -26.52 -8.66 -18.43
C ILE A 197 -26.39 -7.68 -17.25
N PHE A 198 -27.45 -7.51 -16.45
CA PHE A 198 -27.45 -6.59 -15.31
C PHE A 198 -26.41 -6.97 -14.26
N VAL A 199 -26.32 -8.25 -13.92
CA VAL A 199 -25.33 -8.73 -12.95
C VAL A 199 -23.91 -8.55 -13.52
N THR A 200 -23.66 -8.94 -14.77
CA THR A 200 -22.36 -8.72 -15.43
C THR A 200 -21.95 -7.24 -15.37
N PHE A 201 -22.87 -6.32 -15.68
CA PHE A 201 -22.62 -4.88 -15.60
C PHE A 201 -22.27 -4.43 -14.17
N SER A 202 -23.00 -4.92 -13.16
CA SER A 202 -22.71 -4.60 -11.75
C SER A 202 -21.33 -5.10 -11.30
N GLU A 203 -20.91 -6.29 -11.73
CA GLU A 203 -19.61 -6.88 -11.39
C GLU A 203 -18.46 -6.07 -11.99
N VAL A 204 -18.63 -5.59 -13.23
CA VAL A 204 -17.65 -4.71 -13.87
C VAL A 204 -17.49 -3.39 -13.11
N LEU A 205 -18.61 -2.79 -12.66
CA LEU A 205 -18.57 -1.57 -11.85
C LEU A 205 -17.84 -1.80 -10.52
N ILE A 206 -18.10 -2.93 -9.85
CA ILE A 206 -17.42 -3.28 -8.61
C ILE A 206 -15.92 -3.44 -8.85
N LEU A 207 -15.50 -4.15 -9.91
CA LEU A 207 -14.07 -4.30 -10.23
C LEU A 207 -13.39 -2.99 -10.58
N PHE A 208 -14.06 -2.13 -11.34
CA PHE A 208 -13.57 -0.80 -11.63
C PHE A 208 -13.38 0.02 -10.35
N ALA A 209 -14.36 0.00 -9.45
CA ALA A 209 -14.26 0.68 -8.16
C ALA A 209 -13.10 0.14 -7.32
N ILE A 210 -12.92 -1.20 -7.25
CA ILE A 210 -11.77 -1.81 -6.57
C ILE A 210 -10.46 -1.36 -7.21
N ALA A 211 -10.37 -1.30 -8.54
CA ALA A 211 -9.17 -0.84 -9.23
C ALA A 211 -8.84 0.63 -8.89
N LEU A 212 -9.83 1.52 -8.82
CA LEU A 212 -9.63 2.91 -8.40
C LEU A 212 -9.19 3.03 -6.93
N VAL A 213 -9.84 2.29 -6.03
CA VAL A 213 -9.44 2.29 -4.61
C VAL A 213 -8.05 1.67 -4.45
N ALA A 214 -7.70 0.64 -5.24
CA ALA A 214 -6.37 0.06 -5.29
C ALA A 214 -5.31 1.05 -5.78
N MET A 215 -5.61 1.86 -6.81
CA MET A 215 -4.71 2.91 -7.29
C MET A 215 -4.45 3.96 -6.21
N THR A 216 -5.49 4.44 -5.54
CA THR A 216 -5.37 5.47 -4.50
C THR A 216 -4.72 4.93 -3.23
N SER A 217 -4.96 3.66 -2.89
CA SER A 217 -4.42 2.97 -1.71
C SER A 217 -3.17 2.14 -2.00
N TYR A 218 -2.62 2.22 -3.22
CA TYR A 218 -1.49 1.43 -3.71
C TYR A 218 -0.30 1.45 -2.76
N HIS A 219 0.00 2.61 -2.18
CA HIS A 219 1.10 2.81 -1.24
C HIS A 219 0.89 2.12 0.13
N LEU A 220 -0.35 1.81 0.50
CA LEU A 220 -0.73 1.11 1.74
C LEU A 220 -0.75 -0.41 1.56
N ILE A 221 -1.09 -0.89 0.36
CA ILE A 221 -1.14 -2.32 0.00
C ILE A 221 0.28 -2.90 -0.11
N ILE A 222 1.28 -2.07 -0.45
CA ILE A 222 2.65 -2.49 -0.80
C ILE A 222 3.64 -2.29 0.37
N ARG A 223 3.32 -1.50 1.39
CA ARG A 223 4.18 -1.33 2.57
C ARG A 223 3.82 -2.34 3.67
N SER A 224 4.64 -3.39 3.81
CA SER A 224 4.53 -4.33 4.94
C SER A 224 4.86 -3.64 6.28
N PRO A 225 4.02 -3.81 7.33
CA PRO A 225 4.22 -3.16 8.63
C PRO A 225 5.46 -3.64 9.40
N ASN A 226 5.94 -4.88 9.19
CA ASN A 226 7.12 -5.35 9.94
C ASN A 226 8.41 -4.65 9.54
N ASN A 227 8.58 -4.29 8.25
CA ASN A 227 9.72 -3.47 7.86
C ASN A 227 9.51 -2.02 8.27
N SER A 228 8.27 -1.54 8.48
CA SER A 228 8.09 -0.17 8.97
C SER A 228 8.34 -0.06 10.45
N LEU A 229 7.95 -1.01 11.30
CA LEU A 229 8.21 -0.94 12.73
C LEU A 229 9.70 -1.11 13.05
N GLU A 230 10.38 -2.06 12.38
CA GLU A 230 11.82 -2.25 12.54
C GLU A 230 12.62 -1.08 11.95
N ASN A 231 12.21 -0.54 10.80
CA ASN A 231 12.85 0.68 10.27
C ASN A 231 12.49 1.94 11.06
N GLU A 232 11.28 2.06 11.60
CA GLU A 232 10.86 3.19 12.45
C GLU A 232 11.66 3.16 13.75
N LEU A 233 11.79 1.99 14.39
CA LEU A 233 12.63 1.78 15.57
C LEU A 233 14.12 2.01 15.26
N TRP A 234 14.60 1.54 14.11
CA TRP A 234 15.99 1.79 13.68
C TRP A 234 16.25 3.27 13.41
N LEU A 235 15.33 3.97 12.73
CA LEU A 235 15.42 5.41 12.48
C LEU A 235 15.34 6.19 13.80
N GLU A 236 14.48 5.79 14.73
CA GLU A 236 14.38 6.38 16.06
C GLU A 236 15.69 6.19 16.84
N ASN A 237 16.25 4.98 16.85
CA ASN A 237 17.53 4.68 17.49
C ASN A 237 18.68 5.45 16.83
N LEU A 238 18.66 5.60 15.51
CA LEU A 238 19.65 6.39 14.77
C LEU A 238 19.56 7.88 15.15
N ALA A 239 18.35 8.43 15.28
CA ALA A 239 18.14 9.81 15.72
C ALA A 239 18.59 10.01 17.17
N LYS A 240 18.25 9.10 18.10
CA LYS A 240 18.73 9.11 19.48
C LYS A 240 20.25 9.06 19.56
N LYS A 241 20.88 8.18 18.78
CA LYS A 241 22.35 8.10 18.66
C LYS A 241 22.93 9.42 18.15
N ALA A 242 22.31 10.05 17.16
CA ALA A 242 22.75 11.34 16.64
C ALA A 242 22.68 12.46 17.69
N VAL A 243 21.56 12.58 18.40
CA VAL A 243 21.40 13.55 19.50
C VAL A 243 22.41 13.31 20.62
N MET A 244 22.65 12.04 20.98
CA MET A 244 23.63 11.65 21.98
C MET A 244 25.05 12.07 21.57
N VAL A 245 25.48 11.75 20.34
CA VAL A 245 26.81 12.11 19.83
C VAL A 245 26.98 13.62 19.76
N LEU A 246 25.96 14.35 19.27
CA LEU A 246 25.95 15.82 19.24
C LEU A 246 26.22 16.43 20.62
N LYS A 247 25.53 15.93 21.66
CA LYS A 247 25.64 16.45 23.03
C LYS A 247 26.94 16.03 23.72
N ARG A 248 27.30 14.74 23.63
CA ARG A 248 28.48 14.17 24.29
C ARG A 248 29.76 14.84 23.79
N ASP A 249 29.90 14.94 22.48
CA ASP A 249 31.13 15.44 21.83
C ASP A 249 31.07 16.95 21.57
N ARG A 250 30.02 17.63 22.06
CA ARG A 250 29.73 19.06 21.85
C ARG A 250 29.88 19.53 20.40
N LEU A 251 29.55 18.66 19.44
CA LEU A 251 29.75 18.94 18.01
C LEU A 251 28.97 20.18 17.55
N TYR A 252 27.91 20.55 18.27
CA TYR A 252 27.12 21.75 17.97
C TYR A 252 27.92 23.06 18.05
N VAL A 253 29.03 23.10 18.79
CA VAL A 253 29.93 24.27 18.86
C VAL A 253 30.73 24.45 17.57
N ASN A 254 30.93 23.39 16.79
CA ASN A 254 31.58 23.50 15.50
C ASN A 254 30.66 24.22 14.51
N SER A 255 31.09 25.38 14.03
CA SER A 255 30.31 26.21 13.12
C SER A 255 30.18 25.62 11.71
N ASN A 256 31.11 24.73 11.33
CA ASN A 256 31.11 23.98 10.06
C ASN A 256 30.34 22.65 10.15
N LEU A 257 29.69 22.36 11.28
CA LEU A 257 28.91 21.14 11.42
C LEU A 257 27.72 21.13 10.44
N SER A 258 27.74 20.19 9.52
CA SER A 258 26.64 19.89 8.61
C SER A 258 26.05 18.51 8.89
N ILE A 259 24.88 18.23 8.32
CA ILE A 259 24.26 16.90 8.42
C ILE A 259 25.12 15.81 7.75
N SER A 260 25.93 16.15 6.74
CA SER A 260 26.84 15.21 6.10
C SER A 260 28.00 14.85 6.99
N VAL A 261 28.58 15.84 7.68
CA VAL A 261 29.62 15.59 8.68
C VAL A 261 29.08 14.69 9.80
N LEU A 262 27.91 15.01 10.35
CA LEU A 262 27.30 14.20 11.42
C LEU A 262 26.97 12.77 10.96
N ALA A 263 26.45 12.61 9.74
CA ALA A 263 26.15 11.30 9.17
C ALA A 263 27.41 10.44 9.06
N ASN A 264 28.52 11.03 8.59
CA ASN A 264 29.81 10.34 8.50
C ASN A 264 30.32 9.92 9.88
N THR A 265 30.24 10.80 10.90
CA THR A 265 30.64 10.49 12.28
C THR A 265 29.87 9.30 12.87
N ILE A 266 28.60 9.13 12.49
CA ILE A 266 27.73 8.07 13.03
C ILE A 266 27.78 6.79 12.19
N GLY A 267 28.39 6.83 11.00
CA GLY A 267 28.48 5.72 10.06
C GLY A 267 27.23 5.52 9.20
N THR A 268 26.59 6.61 8.77
CA THR A 268 25.39 6.58 7.91
C THR A 268 25.49 7.63 6.79
N ASN A 269 24.44 7.75 5.96
CA ASN A 269 24.37 8.78 4.92
C ASN A 269 23.43 9.94 5.32
N SER A 270 23.64 11.11 4.71
CA SER A 270 22.92 12.36 5.04
C SER A 270 21.42 12.27 4.84
N HIS A 271 20.96 11.59 3.78
CA HIS A 271 19.54 11.44 3.47
C HIS A 271 18.84 10.61 4.55
N THR A 272 19.42 9.47 4.93
CA THR A 272 18.89 8.59 5.97
C THR A 272 18.88 9.27 7.34
N LEU A 273 19.93 10.02 7.68
CA LEU A 273 19.95 10.78 8.94
C LEU A 273 18.92 11.93 8.94
N SER A 274 18.74 12.61 7.81
CA SER A 274 17.71 13.66 7.68
C SER A 274 16.32 13.09 7.89
N LEU A 275 16.02 11.94 7.27
CA LEU A 275 14.77 11.23 7.48
C LEU A 275 14.59 10.81 8.94
N ALA A 276 15.63 10.29 9.58
CA ALA A 276 15.60 9.87 10.98
C ALA A 276 15.26 11.05 11.91
N LEU A 277 15.98 12.17 11.76
CA LEU A 277 15.78 13.36 12.59
C LEU A 277 14.42 14.02 12.34
N ASN A 278 13.98 14.15 11.09
CA ASN A 278 12.67 14.74 10.79
C ASN A 278 11.52 13.89 11.36
N ASN A 279 11.67 12.57 11.42
CA ASN A 279 10.67 11.70 12.05
C ASN A 279 10.75 11.71 13.57
N TYR A 280 11.91 12.06 14.14
CA TYR A 280 12.15 12.16 15.57
C TYR A 280 11.73 13.55 16.07
N GLU A 281 10.63 13.61 16.83
CA GLU A 281 10.08 14.86 17.41
C GLU A 281 9.69 15.95 16.39
N ASN A 282 9.57 15.63 15.09
CA ASN A 282 9.27 16.57 14.01
C ASN A 282 10.25 17.76 13.93
N GLN A 283 11.54 17.53 14.18
CA GLN A 283 12.55 18.58 14.12
C GLN A 283 13.53 18.40 12.96
N SER A 284 13.70 19.45 12.16
CA SER A 284 14.75 19.46 11.15
C SER A 284 16.14 19.59 11.79
N PHE A 285 17.17 19.02 11.16
CA PHE A 285 18.54 19.11 11.67
C PHE A 285 19.00 20.55 11.98
N PRO A 286 18.75 21.58 11.13
CA PRO A 286 19.09 22.96 11.47
C PRO A 286 18.39 23.48 12.72
N LYS A 287 17.13 23.07 12.96
CA LYS A 287 16.36 23.47 14.14
C LYS A 287 16.95 22.84 15.40
N LEU A 288 17.21 21.54 15.37
CA LEU A 288 17.86 20.81 16.46
C LEU A 288 19.24 21.42 16.79
N LEU A 289 20.05 21.67 15.76
CA LEU A 289 21.39 22.24 15.92
C LEU A 289 21.33 23.62 16.56
N ASN A 290 20.51 24.53 16.03
CA ASN A 290 20.38 25.87 16.59
C ASN A 290 19.83 25.85 18.02
N GLN A 291 18.91 24.93 18.34
CA GLN A 291 18.41 24.76 19.70
C GLN A 291 19.55 24.43 20.67
N LEU A 292 20.40 23.44 20.35
CA LEU A 292 21.55 23.08 21.20
C LEU A 292 22.55 24.24 21.35
N ARG A 293 22.80 24.98 20.28
CA ARG A 293 23.67 26.17 20.30
C ARG A 293 23.11 27.28 21.20
N ILE A 294 21.80 27.53 21.13
CA ILE A 294 21.15 28.49 22.03
C ILE A 294 21.20 27.98 23.48
N GLU A 295 20.88 26.72 23.74
CA GLU A 295 20.98 26.12 25.08
C GLU A 295 22.38 26.31 25.69
N TYR A 296 23.43 26.12 24.90
CA TYR A 296 24.81 26.37 25.33
C TYR A 296 25.10 27.85 25.57
N SER A 297 24.64 28.74 24.69
CA SER A 297 24.83 30.19 24.86
C SER A 297 24.21 30.72 26.17
N LEU A 298 23.10 30.13 26.63
CA LEU A 298 22.46 30.50 27.89
C LEU A 298 23.33 30.14 29.10
N ILE A 299 24.07 29.04 29.03
CA ILE A 299 25.03 28.64 30.05
C ILE A 299 26.15 29.67 30.09
N LEU A 300 26.71 30.02 28.92
CA LEU A 300 27.77 31.03 28.83
C LEU A 300 27.33 32.41 29.34
N LEU A 301 26.10 32.83 29.03
CA LEU A 301 25.55 34.12 29.45
C LEU A 301 25.30 34.22 30.97
N LYS A 302 25.13 33.08 31.65
CA LYS A 302 24.91 33.01 33.10
C LYS A 302 26.18 32.87 33.92
N ASP A 303 27.25 32.38 33.30
CA ASP A 303 28.51 32.14 33.99
C ASP A 303 29.19 33.48 34.34
N PHE A 304 29.45 33.69 35.63
CA PHE A 304 30.12 34.88 36.14
C PHE A 304 31.50 35.09 35.51
N LYS A 305 32.20 34.01 35.14
CA LYS A 305 33.51 34.09 34.49
C LYS A 305 33.45 34.73 33.10
N ASN A 306 32.28 34.70 32.46
CA ASN A 306 32.06 35.16 31.10
C ASN A 306 31.43 36.55 31.02
N ARG A 307 31.28 37.28 32.13
CA ARG A 307 30.66 38.62 32.17
C ARG A 307 31.31 39.62 31.20
N ASN A 308 32.62 39.53 31.01
CA ASN A 308 33.38 40.41 30.13
C ASN A 308 33.33 39.99 28.64
N LEU A 309 32.81 38.80 28.32
CA LEU A 309 32.69 38.37 26.92
C LEU A 309 31.57 39.14 26.22
N SER A 310 31.84 39.64 25.02
CA SER A 310 30.79 40.26 24.21
C SER A 310 29.72 39.23 23.84
N ILE A 311 28.49 39.70 23.57
CA ILE A 311 27.41 38.83 23.06
C ILE A 311 27.82 38.17 21.74
N GLU A 312 28.60 38.89 20.93
CA GLU A 312 29.17 38.40 19.68
C GLU A 312 30.14 37.23 19.92
N ALA A 313 31.07 37.37 20.87
CA ALA A 313 31.98 36.29 21.23
C ALA A 313 31.20 35.05 21.70
N ILE A 314 30.18 35.21 22.54
CA ILE A 314 29.32 34.11 22.98
C ILE A 314 28.59 33.44 21.80
N ALA A 315 28.13 34.22 20.82
CA ALA A 315 27.47 33.66 19.64
C ALA A 315 28.43 32.76 18.84
N PHE A 316 29.67 33.22 18.62
CA PHE A 316 30.71 32.45 17.93
C PHE A 316 31.17 31.23 18.72
N GLU A 317 31.39 31.37 20.03
CA GLU A 317 31.69 30.27 20.97
C GLU A 317 30.55 29.23 21.04
N SER A 318 29.33 29.63 20.68
CA SER A 318 28.19 28.72 20.58
C SER A 318 28.03 28.10 19.18
N GLY A 319 28.95 28.37 18.25
CA GLY A 319 28.98 27.78 16.92
C GLY A 319 28.14 28.49 15.85
N PHE A 320 27.64 29.70 16.11
CA PHE A 320 26.95 30.49 15.07
C PHE A 320 27.96 31.19 14.15
N ASN A 321 27.74 31.14 12.84
CA ASN A 321 28.54 31.91 11.86
C ASN A 321 28.02 33.33 11.61
N SER A 322 26.90 33.71 12.23
CA SER A 322 26.26 35.00 11.98
C SER A 322 25.50 35.48 13.20
N LEU A 323 25.79 36.71 13.61
CA LEU A 323 25.15 37.36 14.75
C LEU A 323 23.65 37.53 14.53
N SER A 324 23.21 37.88 13.32
CA SER A 324 21.79 38.04 13.00
C SER A 324 21.01 36.71 13.13
N VAL A 325 21.62 35.59 12.74
CA VAL A 325 21.05 34.25 12.91
C VAL A 325 20.98 33.89 14.39
N PHE A 326 22.01 34.21 15.17
CA PHE A 326 22.02 34.00 16.62
C PHE A 326 20.89 34.78 17.31
N TYR A 327 20.82 36.10 17.14
CA TYR A 327 19.78 36.94 17.75
C TYR A 327 18.37 36.47 17.42
N ARG A 328 18.12 36.11 16.16
CA ARG A 328 16.81 35.59 15.73
C ARG A 328 16.46 34.28 16.43
N ASN A 329 17.37 33.29 16.41
CA ASN A 329 17.11 32.00 17.06
C ASN A 329 17.00 32.13 18.59
N PHE A 330 17.82 32.99 19.20
CA PHE A 330 17.78 33.24 20.64
C PHE A 330 16.44 33.85 21.05
N LYS A 331 16.02 34.93 20.38
CA LYS A 331 14.72 35.58 20.65
C LYS A 331 13.55 34.63 20.39
N ASN A 332 13.61 33.81 19.34
CA ASN A 332 12.56 32.82 19.07
C ASN A 332 12.48 31.73 20.16
N TYR A 333 13.61 31.35 20.75
CA TYR A 333 13.67 30.30 21.77
C TYR A 333 13.38 30.82 23.19
N LYS A 334 13.80 32.05 23.53
CA LYS A 334 13.65 32.65 24.88
C LYS A 334 12.63 33.77 25.00
N GLY A 335 12.15 34.33 23.89
CA GLY A 335 11.25 35.49 23.87
C GLY A 335 11.94 36.84 24.04
N ILE A 336 13.17 36.87 24.56
CA ILE A 336 13.97 38.08 24.81
C ILE A 336 15.33 38.02 24.13
N THR A 337 16.02 39.15 24.04
CA THR A 337 17.36 39.25 23.46
C THR A 337 18.44 38.67 24.39
N PRO A 338 19.60 38.24 23.85
CA PRO A 338 20.74 37.81 24.65
C PRO A 338 21.22 38.85 25.66
N ALA A 339 21.18 40.14 25.30
CA ALA A 339 21.59 41.25 26.17
C ALA A 339 20.62 41.44 27.34
N GLU A 340 19.31 41.41 27.08
CA GLU A 340 18.28 41.41 28.12
C GLU A 340 18.42 40.21 29.05
N TYR A 341 18.64 39.01 28.48
CA TYR A 341 18.85 37.79 29.25
C TYR A 341 20.04 37.89 30.21
N ARG A 342 21.18 38.43 29.73
CA ARG A 342 22.36 38.65 30.56
C ARG A 342 22.08 39.61 31.71
N LYS A 343 21.47 40.77 31.42
CA LYS A 343 21.16 41.79 32.43
C LYS A 343 20.30 41.24 33.58
N ILE A 344 19.31 40.40 33.26
CA ILE A 344 18.44 39.75 34.27
C ILE A 344 19.25 38.82 35.18
N HIS A 345 20.27 38.15 34.65
CA HIS A 345 21.09 37.18 35.38
C HIS A 345 22.34 37.78 36.03
N GLU A 346 22.71 39.02 35.71
CA GLU A 346 23.80 39.74 36.40
C GLU A 346 23.35 40.40 37.71
N GLN A 347 22.04 40.65 37.87
CA GLN A 347 21.41 41.30 39.03
C GLN A 347 21.00 40.34 40.15
N ARG A 348 21.18 39.02 39.96
CA ARG A 348 21.03 37.98 40.98
C ARG A 348 22.40 37.43 41.34
#